data_AF-A0A8J4GYA6-F1
#
_entry.id   AF-A0A8J4GYA6-F1
#
_cell.length_a   1.000
_cell.length_b   1.000
_cell.length_c   1.000
_cell.angle_alpha   90.00
_cell.angle_beta   90.00
_cell.angle_gamma   90.00
#
_symmetry.space_group_name_H-M   'P 1'
#
loop_
_entity.id
_entity.type
_entity.pdbx_description
1 polymer ?
#
loop_
_entity_poly.entity_id
_entity_poly.type
_entity_poly.pdbx_seq_one_letter_code
_entity_poly.pdbx_strand_id
1 'polypeptide(L)'
;MAACAISNKVDQQHWEQREQMYMERFGRYDEKEAQIFPELLAITTEALDANPEQDFLGSLFMLLELGNHWKGQFFTPYNLCRAMADLTVIDVPRRIRQKGFVSVNDCASGAGALLIAFANAAKAKGVNYQQHVLFVGQDVDLTAVAMCYVQLSLLGCPGYVIVANTLTEPVVPPDSPMVWYTPMYFHKVWHWRRLFRELDHLTSTHKHEQEMIAEAPEQLTLF
;
A
#
# COMPACT_ATOMS: atom_id res chain seq x y z
N MET A 1 7.36 -4.13 13.63
CA MET A 1 7.29 -5.60 13.81
C MET A 1 6.13 -6.21 13.05
N ALA A 2 4.88 -5.74 13.23
CA ALA A 2 3.72 -6.22 12.48
C ALA A 2 3.90 -6.23 10.95
N ALA A 3 4.43 -5.14 10.36
CA ALA A 3 4.72 -5.09 8.92
C ALA A 3 5.64 -6.23 8.44
N CYS A 4 6.75 -6.48 9.14
CA CYS A 4 7.63 -7.62 8.82
C CYS A 4 6.90 -8.95 8.98
N ALA A 5 6.17 -9.14 10.08
CA ALA A 5 5.45 -10.39 10.35
C ALA A 5 4.42 -10.72 9.26
N ILE A 6 3.70 -9.72 8.75
CA ILE A 6 2.76 -9.86 7.63
C ILE A 6 3.53 -10.16 6.33
N SER A 7 4.56 -9.37 6.01
CA SER A 7 5.37 -9.52 4.78
C SER A 7 6.00 -10.91 4.69
N ASN A 8 6.56 -11.40 5.79
CA ASN A 8 7.28 -12.68 5.85
C ASN A 8 6.39 -13.90 5.57
N LYS A 9 5.06 -13.75 5.61
CA LYS A 9 4.12 -14.82 5.24
C LYS A 9 3.95 -14.99 3.73
N VAL A 10 4.27 -13.97 2.93
CA VAL A 10 3.90 -13.93 1.51
C VAL A 10 5.05 -13.55 0.57
N ASP A 11 6.00 -12.75 1.04
CA ASP A 11 7.11 -12.23 0.24
C ASP A 11 8.41 -12.94 0.61
N GLN A 12 8.70 -14.03 -0.12
CA GLN A 12 9.92 -14.82 0.08
C GLN A 12 11.17 -14.10 -0.41
N GLN A 13 11.05 -13.19 -1.38
CA GLN A 13 12.20 -12.50 -1.96
C GLN A 13 12.88 -11.58 -0.94
N HIS A 14 12.09 -10.88 -0.13
CA HIS A 14 12.62 -9.96 0.89
C HIS A 14 12.66 -10.58 2.31
N TRP A 15 12.36 -11.88 2.45
CA TRP A 15 12.17 -12.53 3.75
C TRP A 15 13.37 -12.37 4.68
N GLU A 16 14.59 -12.66 4.22
CA GLU A 16 15.79 -12.63 5.08
C GLU A 16 16.01 -11.25 5.70
N GLN A 17 15.93 -10.20 4.88
CA GLN A 17 16.11 -8.83 5.35
C GLN A 17 14.99 -8.39 6.30
N ARG A 18 13.75 -8.78 6.01
CA ARG A 18 12.58 -8.42 6.83
C ARG A 18 12.58 -9.16 8.17
N GLU A 19 13.03 -10.42 8.19
CA GLU A 19 13.22 -11.20 9.41
C GLU A 19 14.35 -10.62 10.27
N GLN A 20 15.49 -10.26 9.68
CA GLN A 20 16.55 -9.56 10.40
C GLN A 20 16.02 -8.26 11.03
N MET A 21 15.30 -7.46 10.25
CA MET A 21 14.69 -6.20 10.70
C MET A 21 13.60 -6.41 11.78
N TYR A 22 12.95 -7.58 11.81
CA TYR A 22 12.05 -7.98 12.88
C TYR A 22 12.85 -8.29 14.15
N MET A 23 13.85 -9.17 14.07
CA MET A 23 14.65 -9.61 15.20
C MET A 23 15.44 -8.47 15.85
N GLU A 24 16.02 -7.57 15.05
CA GLU A 24 16.73 -6.38 15.53
C GLU A 24 15.82 -5.42 16.32
N ARG A 25 14.53 -5.34 15.96
CA ARG A 25 13.57 -4.52 16.71
C ARG A 25 13.03 -5.27 17.92
N PHE A 26 12.74 -6.55 17.76
CA PHE A 26 12.24 -7.41 18.82
C PHE A 26 13.21 -7.45 20.00
N GLY A 27 14.51 -7.60 19.72
CA GLY A 27 15.56 -7.63 20.75
C GLY A 27 15.77 -6.32 21.53
N ARG A 28 15.01 -5.26 21.25
CA ARG A 28 15.04 -3.99 22.01
C ARG A 28 14.06 -3.98 23.18
N TYR A 29 13.18 -4.96 23.24
CA TYR A 29 12.10 -5.05 24.21
C TYR A 29 12.32 -6.24 25.12
N ASP A 30 11.93 -6.12 26.38
CA ASP A 30 11.88 -7.29 27.26
C ASP A 30 10.71 -8.24 26.87
N GLU A 31 10.68 -9.41 27.49
CA GLU A 31 9.65 -10.41 27.17
C GLU A 31 8.23 -9.90 27.41
N LYS A 32 8.00 -9.07 28.44
CA LYS A 32 6.66 -8.54 28.75
C LYS A 32 6.24 -7.50 27.74
N GLU A 33 7.14 -6.59 27.38
CA GLU A 33 6.93 -5.59 26.33
C GLU A 33 6.70 -6.26 24.97
N ALA A 34 7.45 -7.32 24.68
CA ALA A 34 7.32 -8.07 23.43
C ALA A 34 5.92 -8.69 23.24
N GLN A 35 5.27 -9.15 24.32
CA GLN A 35 3.91 -9.70 24.27
C GLN A 35 2.83 -8.66 23.95
N ILE A 36 3.11 -7.37 24.16
CA ILE A 36 2.15 -6.30 23.86
C ILE A 36 1.95 -6.14 22.35
N PHE A 37 2.97 -6.43 21.52
CA PHE A 37 2.88 -6.18 20.08
C PHE A 37 1.85 -7.06 19.34
N PRO A 38 1.75 -8.39 19.62
CA PRO A 38 0.64 -9.19 19.14
C PRO A 38 -0.73 -8.66 19.54
N GLU A 39 -0.90 -8.19 20.78
CA GLU A 39 -2.15 -7.60 21.27
C GLU A 39 -2.51 -6.31 20.51
N LEU A 40 -1.53 -5.43 20.29
CA LEU A 40 -1.73 -4.20 19.51
C LEU A 40 -2.12 -4.51 18.05
N LEU A 41 -1.53 -5.55 17.46
CA LEU A 41 -1.92 -6.00 16.12
C LEU A 41 -3.36 -6.53 16.12
N ALA A 42 -3.76 -7.31 17.12
CA ALA A 42 -5.13 -7.80 17.26
C ALA A 42 -6.14 -6.63 17.40
N ILE A 43 -5.85 -5.66 18.27
CA ILE A 43 -6.68 -4.44 18.43
C ILE A 43 -6.78 -3.68 17.10
N THR A 44 -5.67 -3.55 16.37
CA THR A 44 -5.66 -2.89 15.05
C THR A 44 -6.56 -3.63 14.06
N THR A 45 -6.48 -4.96 14.02
CA THR A 45 -7.36 -5.79 13.17
C THR A 45 -8.82 -5.62 13.56
N GLU A 46 -9.15 -5.74 14.84
CA GLU A 46 -10.52 -5.59 15.34
C GLU A 46 -11.10 -4.19 15.03
N ALA A 47 -10.30 -3.13 15.18
CA ALA A 47 -10.72 -1.78 14.86
C ALA A 47 -11.03 -1.59 13.37
N LEU A 48 -10.18 -2.12 12.48
CA LEU A 48 -10.38 -2.05 11.03
C LEU A 48 -11.54 -2.94 10.55
N ASP A 49 -11.77 -4.08 11.20
CA ASP A 49 -12.92 -4.94 10.91
C ASP A 49 -14.24 -4.30 11.36
N ALA A 50 -14.25 -3.67 12.54
CA ALA A 50 -15.43 -2.99 13.08
C ALA A 50 -15.79 -1.74 12.27
N ASN A 51 -14.79 -0.98 11.83
CA ASN A 51 -14.97 0.15 10.92
C ASN A 51 -13.80 0.23 9.92
N PRO A 52 -14.01 -0.18 8.66
CA PRO A 52 -12.97 -0.06 7.63
C PRO A 52 -12.84 1.37 7.06
N GLU A 53 -13.79 2.26 7.36
CA GLU A 53 -13.79 3.65 6.88
C GLU A 53 -13.03 4.59 7.84
N GLN A 54 -11.78 4.26 8.14
CA GLN A 54 -10.92 5.08 9.00
C GLN A 54 -9.43 4.89 8.71
N ASP A 55 -8.63 5.90 9.08
CA ASP A 55 -7.19 5.77 9.25
C ASP A 55 -6.88 5.53 10.73
N PHE A 56 -6.96 4.28 11.18
CA PHE A 56 -6.84 3.94 12.60
C PHE A 56 -5.43 4.22 13.12
N LEU A 57 -4.40 3.70 12.45
CA LEU A 57 -3.01 3.86 12.90
C LEU A 57 -2.55 5.32 12.74
N GLY A 58 -2.91 6.00 11.66
CA GLY A 58 -2.58 7.42 11.50
C GLY A 58 -3.29 8.31 12.51
N SER A 59 -4.56 8.03 12.83
CA SER A 59 -5.28 8.78 13.87
C SER A 59 -4.63 8.59 15.24
N LEU A 60 -4.26 7.35 15.61
CA LEU A 60 -3.55 7.09 16.86
C LEU A 60 -2.17 7.76 16.88
N PHE A 61 -1.43 7.71 15.77
CA PHE A 61 -0.12 8.35 15.65
C PHE A 61 -0.18 9.85 15.89
N MET A 62 -1.20 10.52 15.32
CA MET A 62 -1.44 11.94 15.53
C MET A 62 -1.93 12.24 16.96
N LEU A 63 -2.85 11.43 17.50
CA LEU A 63 -3.41 11.59 18.84
C LEU A 63 -2.34 11.45 19.94
N LEU A 64 -1.41 10.52 19.77
CA LEU A 64 -0.31 10.26 20.71
C LEU A 64 0.89 11.19 20.46
N GLU A 65 0.78 12.14 19.53
CA GLU A 65 1.86 13.09 19.18
C GLU A 65 3.19 12.39 18.83
N LEU A 66 3.12 11.20 18.22
CA LEU A 66 4.30 10.41 17.84
C LEU A 66 4.99 10.97 16.58
N GLY A 67 4.36 11.94 15.93
CA GLY A 67 4.91 12.68 14.82
C GLY A 67 6.11 13.53 15.22
N ASN A 68 7.10 13.60 14.34
CA ASN A 68 8.21 14.51 14.56
C ASN A 68 7.76 15.94 14.21
N HIS A 69 7.46 16.77 15.21
CA HIS A 69 6.98 18.14 15.01
C HIS A 69 7.93 19.00 14.14
N TRP A 70 9.21 18.64 14.09
CA TRP A 70 10.22 19.27 13.23
C TRP A 70 10.14 18.87 11.74
N LYS A 71 9.50 17.74 11.42
CA LYS A 71 9.24 17.30 10.04
C LYS A 71 7.90 17.83 9.48
N GLY A 72 7.07 18.50 10.29
CA GLY A 72 5.77 19.01 9.85
C GLY A 72 4.80 17.92 9.37
N GLN A 73 4.90 16.71 9.93
CA GLN A 73 4.08 15.57 9.51
C GLN A 73 2.65 15.74 10.06
N PHE A 74 1.72 16.09 9.18
CA PHE A 74 0.29 16.14 9.47
C PHE A 74 -0.44 15.23 8.48
N PHE A 75 -1.14 14.23 9.00
CA PHE A 75 -1.96 13.38 8.14
C PHE A 75 -3.26 14.06 7.77
N THR A 76 -3.67 13.86 6.51
CA THR A 76 -4.91 14.40 6.00
C THR A 76 -6.10 13.81 6.77
N PRO A 77 -7.00 14.64 7.33
CA PRO A 77 -8.21 14.16 7.99
C PRO A 77 -9.02 13.23 7.08
N TYR A 78 -9.51 12.12 7.63
CA TYR A 78 -10.15 11.06 6.85
C TYR A 78 -11.36 11.54 6.05
N ASN A 79 -12.14 12.50 6.58
CA ASN A 79 -13.28 13.10 5.87
C ASN A 79 -12.87 13.84 4.59
N LEU A 80 -11.69 14.48 4.56
CA LEU A 80 -11.14 15.07 3.34
C LEU A 80 -10.67 14.00 2.37
N CYS A 81 -9.98 12.96 2.87
CA CYS A 81 -9.63 11.79 2.06
C CYS A 81 -10.86 11.17 1.40
N ARG A 82 -11.97 11.04 2.14
CA ARG A 82 -13.24 10.52 1.62
C ARG A 82 -13.83 11.41 0.53
N ALA A 83 -13.88 12.72 0.76
CA ALA A 83 -14.36 13.66 -0.25
C ALA A 83 -13.54 13.58 -1.55
N MET A 84 -12.21 13.50 -1.45
CA MET A 84 -11.32 13.36 -2.61
C MET A 84 -11.52 12.01 -3.30
N ALA A 85 -11.59 10.92 -2.54
CA ALA A 85 -11.86 9.58 -3.06
C ALA A 85 -13.18 9.49 -3.84
N ASP A 86 -14.26 10.08 -3.30
CA ASP A 86 -15.58 10.07 -3.93
C ASP A 86 -15.58 10.77 -5.31
N LEU A 87 -14.75 11.79 -5.49
CA LEU A 87 -14.55 12.46 -6.78
C LEU A 87 -13.73 11.60 -7.76
N THR A 88 -12.69 10.92 -7.28
CA THR A 88 -11.81 10.11 -8.14
C THR A 88 -12.47 8.80 -8.59
N VAL A 89 -13.34 8.19 -7.77
CA VAL A 89 -13.95 6.89 -8.11
C VAL A 89 -15.07 6.96 -9.15
N ILE A 90 -15.51 8.15 -9.57
CA ILE A 90 -16.63 8.34 -10.51
C ILE A 90 -16.45 7.50 -11.78
N ASP A 91 -15.24 7.52 -12.33
CA ASP A 91 -14.94 6.90 -13.63
C ASP A 91 -14.35 5.48 -13.51
N VAL A 92 -14.12 5.01 -12.29
CA VAL A 92 -13.47 3.72 -12.01
C VAL A 92 -14.26 2.53 -12.56
N PRO A 93 -15.60 2.40 -12.37
CA PRO A 93 -16.35 1.28 -12.93
C PRO A 93 -16.25 1.20 -14.47
N ARG A 94 -16.23 2.35 -15.15
CA ARG A 94 -16.08 2.41 -16.61
C ARG A 94 -14.69 1.94 -17.03
N ARG A 95 -13.64 2.43 -16.38
CA ARG A 95 -12.24 2.04 -16.64
C ARG A 95 -12.02 0.55 -16.40
N ILE A 96 -12.59 -0.02 -15.34
CA ILE A 96 -12.53 -1.47 -15.05
C ILE A 96 -13.19 -2.29 -16.16
N ARG A 97 -14.36 -1.88 -16.68
CA ARG A 97 -15.00 -2.59 -17.81
C ARG A 97 -14.15 -2.58 -19.08
N GLN A 98 -13.36 -1.53 -19.29
CA GLN A 98 -12.52 -1.39 -20.48
C GLN A 98 -11.16 -2.09 -20.35
N LYS A 99 -10.53 -1.99 -19.18
CA LYS A 99 -9.13 -2.39 -18.96
C LYS A 99 -8.98 -3.59 -18.00
N GLY A 100 -10.08 -4.07 -17.41
CA GLY A 100 -10.12 -5.16 -16.43
C GLY A 100 -9.77 -4.74 -14.99
N PHE A 101 -8.94 -3.72 -14.81
CA PHE A 101 -8.58 -3.14 -13.52
C PHE A 101 -8.09 -1.69 -13.66
N VAL A 102 -7.91 -1.01 -12.52
CA VAL A 102 -7.24 0.28 -12.42
C VAL A 102 -6.10 0.20 -11.43
N SER A 103 -5.11 1.08 -11.57
CA SER A 103 -4.08 1.33 -10.54
C SER A 103 -4.30 2.71 -9.95
N VAL A 104 -4.08 2.86 -8.65
CA VAL A 104 -4.22 4.11 -7.91
C VAL A 104 -2.94 4.42 -7.14
N ASN A 105 -2.46 5.66 -7.18
CA ASN A 105 -1.22 6.09 -6.50
C ASN A 105 -1.48 7.20 -5.47
N ASP A 106 -0.85 7.07 -4.31
CA ASP A 106 -0.64 8.18 -3.37
C ASP A 106 0.88 8.34 -3.11
N CYS A 107 1.44 9.43 -3.63
CA CYS A 107 2.88 9.69 -3.65
C CYS A 107 3.44 10.29 -2.35
N ALA A 108 2.58 10.62 -1.40
CA ALA A 108 2.91 11.07 -0.04
C ALA A 108 1.92 10.42 0.93
N SER A 109 1.89 9.08 0.89
CA SER A 109 0.77 8.28 1.38
C SER A 109 0.50 8.37 2.88
N GLY A 110 1.46 8.84 3.68
CA GLY A 110 1.32 8.88 5.13
C GLY A 110 1.00 7.49 5.68
N ALA A 111 0.03 7.42 6.59
CA ALA A 111 -0.51 6.16 7.09
C ALA A 111 -1.50 5.46 6.12
N GLY A 112 -1.74 6.02 4.93
CA GLY A 112 -2.58 5.42 3.89
C GLY A 112 -4.05 5.88 3.89
N ALA A 113 -4.40 6.92 4.65
CA ALA A 113 -5.78 7.40 4.82
C ALA A 113 -6.55 7.54 3.50
N LEU A 114 -5.90 8.08 2.47
CA LEU A 114 -6.52 8.28 1.17
C LEU A 114 -6.70 7.00 0.37
N LEU A 115 -5.71 6.10 0.38
CA LEU A 115 -5.83 4.79 -0.27
C LEU A 115 -6.96 3.98 0.39
N ILE A 116 -7.09 4.06 1.72
CA ILE A 116 -8.20 3.46 2.48
C ILE A 116 -9.53 4.10 2.08
N ALA A 117 -9.59 5.43 2.00
CA ALA A 117 -10.78 6.14 1.55
C ALA A 117 -11.19 5.75 0.12
N PHE A 118 -10.22 5.59 -0.79
CA PHE A 118 -10.45 5.13 -2.16
C PHE A 118 -11.03 3.71 -2.19
N ALA A 119 -10.48 2.78 -1.40
CA ALA A 119 -11.00 1.41 -1.31
C ALA A 119 -12.47 1.39 -0.89
N ASN A 120 -12.81 2.17 0.14
CA ASN A 120 -14.19 2.27 0.64
C ASN A 120 -15.13 2.98 -0.35
N ALA A 121 -14.70 4.07 -0.98
CA ALA A 121 -15.46 4.76 -2.02
C ALA A 121 -15.71 3.86 -3.24
N ALA A 122 -14.71 3.08 -3.67
CA ALA A 122 -14.85 2.10 -4.75
C ALA A 122 -15.84 0.99 -4.36
N LYS A 123 -15.73 0.45 -3.14
CA LYS A 123 -16.68 -0.53 -2.59
C LYS A 123 -18.12 0.00 -2.58
N ALA A 124 -18.32 1.26 -2.17
CA ALA A 124 -19.62 1.91 -2.18
C ALA A 124 -20.22 2.08 -3.59
N LYS A 125 -19.37 2.13 -4.63
CA LYS A 125 -19.79 2.10 -6.05
C LYS A 125 -19.99 0.67 -6.60
N GLY A 126 -19.96 -0.36 -5.75
CA GLY A 126 -20.12 -1.76 -6.14
C GLY A 126 -18.87 -2.37 -6.79
N VAL A 127 -17.70 -1.73 -6.68
CA VAL A 127 -16.44 -2.26 -7.19
C VAL A 127 -15.82 -3.20 -6.16
N ASN A 128 -15.51 -4.43 -6.56
CA ASN A 128 -14.63 -5.30 -5.78
C ASN A 128 -13.18 -4.82 -5.93
N TYR A 129 -12.75 -3.90 -5.04
CA TYR A 129 -11.40 -3.34 -5.11
C TYR A 129 -10.31 -4.41 -4.97
N GLN A 130 -10.57 -5.50 -4.23
CA GLN A 130 -9.61 -6.60 -4.04
C GLN A 130 -9.30 -7.33 -5.34
N GLN A 131 -10.19 -7.26 -6.33
CA GLN A 131 -9.99 -7.86 -7.65
C GLN A 131 -9.70 -6.85 -8.75
N HIS A 132 -9.99 -5.55 -8.57
CA HIS A 132 -9.99 -4.60 -9.69
C HIS A 132 -9.21 -3.30 -9.44
N VAL A 133 -8.64 -3.08 -8.26
CA VAL A 133 -7.88 -1.87 -7.96
C VAL A 133 -6.51 -2.26 -7.42
N LEU A 134 -5.44 -1.85 -8.08
CA LEU A 134 -4.07 -1.98 -7.57
C LEU A 134 -3.71 -0.71 -6.78
N PHE A 135 -3.35 -0.85 -5.52
CA PHE A 135 -3.00 0.26 -4.64
C PHE A 135 -1.48 0.46 -4.59
N VAL A 136 -1.04 1.68 -4.81
CA VAL A 136 0.37 2.07 -4.74
C VAL A 136 0.49 3.24 -3.78
N GLY A 137 1.33 3.09 -2.77
CA GLY A 137 1.68 4.17 -1.84
C GLY A 137 3.18 4.42 -1.86
N GLN A 138 3.58 5.67 -1.74
CA GLN A 138 4.97 6.05 -1.54
C GLN A 138 5.05 7.10 -0.45
N ASP A 139 6.03 6.96 0.45
CA ASP A 139 6.32 7.98 1.45
C ASP A 139 7.82 7.95 1.79
N VAL A 140 8.34 9.09 2.24
CA VAL A 140 9.75 9.22 2.64
C VAL A 140 9.98 8.67 4.05
N ASP A 141 8.92 8.58 4.88
CA ASP A 141 9.02 8.10 6.26
C ASP A 141 8.66 6.61 6.40
N LEU A 142 9.61 5.80 6.85
CA LEU A 142 9.42 4.36 7.06
C LEU A 142 8.27 4.03 8.03
N THR A 143 8.02 4.84 9.05
CA THR A 143 6.94 4.59 10.01
C THR A 143 5.58 4.80 9.35
N ALA A 144 5.46 5.88 8.56
CA ALA A 144 4.27 6.13 7.74
C ALA A 144 4.01 4.98 6.77
N VAL A 145 5.03 4.57 6.00
CA VAL A 145 4.95 3.41 5.10
C VAL A 145 4.54 2.14 5.83
N ALA A 146 5.08 1.88 7.02
CA ALA A 146 4.73 0.69 7.81
C ALA A 146 3.26 0.73 8.28
N MET A 147 2.73 1.89 8.68
CA MET A 147 1.31 2.04 9.02
C MET A 147 0.42 1.81 7.79
N CYS A 148 0.75 2.46 6.66
CA CYS A 148 0.05 2.28 5.39
C CYS A 148 0.04 0.81 4.96
N TYR A 149 1.20 0.15 5.00
CA TYR A 149 1.35 -1.27 4.70
C TYR A 149 0.43 -2.16 5.53
N VAL A 150 0.44 -1.98 6.86
CA VAL A 150 -0.35 -2.81 7.79
C VAL A 150 -1.84 -2.62 7.53
N GLN A 151 -2.31 -1.37 7.42
CA GLN A 151 -3.73 -1.09 7.22
C GLN A 151 -4.23 -1.63 5.87
N LEU A 152 -3.48 -1.39 4.77
CA LEU A 152 -3.84 -1.93 3.46
C LEU A 152 -3.82 -3.47 3.43
N SER A 153 -2.86 -4.09 4.14
CA SER A 153 -2.78 -5.55 4.24
C SER A 153 -3.99 -6.14 4.95
N LEU A 154 -4.41 -5.55 6.09
CA LEU A 154 -5.55 -5.99 6.88
C LEU A 154 -6.89 -5.75 6.16
N LEU A 155 -7.02 -4.63 5.44
CA LEU A 155 -8.21 -4.33 4.61
C LEU A 155 -8.26 -5.15 3.30
N GLY A 156 -7.25 -5.98 3.04
CA GLY A 156 -7.16 -6.82 1.85
C GLY A 156 -7.00 -6.03 0.56
N CYS A 157 -6.34 -4.86 0.60
CA CYS A 157 -6.04 -4.06 -0.56
C CYS A 157 -4.82 -4.64 -1.30
N PRO A 158 -4.94 -5.08 -2.57
CA PRO A 158 -3.82 -5.59 -3.35
C PRO A 158 -2.94 -4.45 -3.84
N GLY A 159 -1.65 -4.54 -3.57
CA GLY A 159 -0.77 -3.41 -3.83
C GLY A 159 0.59 -3.52 -3.16
N TYR A 160 1.31 -2.41 -3.22
CA TYR A 160 2.59 -2.25 -2.55
C TYR A 160 2.78 -0.83 -2.07
N VAL A 161 3.61 -0.68 -1.03
CA VAL A 161 4.02 0.63 -0.53
C VAL A 161 5.54 0.75 -0.52
N ILE A 162 6.05 1.95 -0.76
CA ILE A 162 7.47 2.20 -1.03
C ILE A 162 8.01 3.24 -0.06
N VAL A 163 9.16 2.93 0.54
CA VAL A 163 9.96 3.90 1.31
C VAL A 163 10.94 4.60 0.36
N ALA A 164 10.58 5.78 -0.14
CA ALA A 164 11.44 6.53 -1.05
C ALA A 164 11.01 8.00 -1.16
N ASN A 165 11.92 8.87 -1.56
CA ASN A 165 11.57 10.27 -1.84
C ASN A 165 10.98 10.38 -3.24
N THR A 166 9.67 10.60 -3.35
CA THR A 166 8.96 10.68 -4.64
C THR A 166 9.52 11.72 -5.60
N LEU A 167 10.12 12.82 -5.10
CA LEU A 167 10.68 13.86 -5.96
C LEU A 167 11.98 13.41 -6.66
N THR A 168 12.80 12.60 -5.98
CA THR A 168 14.10 12.15 -6.50
C THR A 168 14.08 10.71 -7.02
N GLU A 169 13.14 9.91 -6.53
CA GLU A 169 12.98 8.48 -6.79
C GLU A 169 11.51 8.17 -7.14
N PRO A 170 10.97 8.75 -8.24
CA PRO A 170 9.56 8.55 -8.62
C PRO A 170 9.26 7.14 -9.15
N VAL A 171 10.30 6.38 -9.50
CA VAL A 171 10.21 4.99 -9.93
C VAL A 171 11.23 4.19 -9.14
N VAL A 172 10.73 3.27 -8.32
CA VAL A 172 11.57 2.37 -7.53
C VAL A 172 11.52 0.97 -8.14
N PRO A 173 12.67 0.31 -8.36
CA PRO A 173 12.70 -1.05 -8.88
C PRO A 173 11.84 -2.01 -8.03
N PRO A 174 11.06 -2.92 -8.64
CA PRO A 174 10.20 -3.86 -7.91
C PRO A 174 10.94 -4.79 -6.94
N ASP A 175 12.21 -5.07 -7.22
CA ASP A 175 13.11 -5.89 -6.40
C ASP A 175 13.83 -5.10 -5.30
N SER A 176 13.55 -3.80 -5.19
CA SER A 176 14.13 -2.97 -4.15
C SER A 176 13.61 -3.38 -2.77
N PRO A 177 14.51 -3.47 -1.77
CA PRO A 177 14.13 -3.75 -0.38
C PRO A 177 13.24 -2.65 0.25
N MET A 178 13.08 -1.52 -0.44
CA MET A 178 12.20 -0.43 -0.03
C MET A 178 10.73 -0.69 -0.36
N VAL A 179 10.43 -1.69 -1.19
CA VAL A 179 9.06 -2.05 -1.58
C VAL A 179 8.48 -3.08 -0.61
N TRP A 180 7.23 -2.86 -0.21
CA TRP A 180 6.48 -3.74 0.70
C TRP A 180 5.20 -4.21 0.01
N TYR A 181 5.17 -5.47 -0.39
CA TYR A 181 4.02 -6.07 -1.07
C TYR A 181 2.97 -6.58 -0.08
N THR A 182 1.73 -6.12 -0.24
CA THR A 182 0.60 -6.58 0.58
C THR A 182 0.27 -8.05 0.29
N PRO A 183 -0.29 -8.82 1.24
CA PRO A 183 -0.70 -10.20 0.99
C PRO A 183 -1.64 -10.37 -0.21
N MET A 184 -2.61 -9.45 -0.37
CA MET A 184 -3.57 -9.53 -1.48
C MET A 184 -2.91 -9.32 -2.85
N TYR A 185 -1.73 -8.69 -2.91
CA TYR A 185 -0.93 -8.63 -4.13
C TYR A 185 -0.58 -10.04 -4.63
N PHE A 186 -0.34 -11.01 -3.76
CA PHE A 186 -0.01 -12.39 -4.16
C PHE A 186 -1.25 -13.26 -4.45
N HIS A 187 -2.46 -12.73 -4.30
CA HIS A 187 -3.68 -13.47 -4.61
C HIS A 187 -3.80 -13.82 -6.10
N LYS A 188 -4.49 -14.92 -6.44
CA LYS A 188 -4.53 -15.54 -7.78
C LYS A 188 -4.77 -14.53 -8.93
N VAL A 189 -5.74 -13.63 -8.78
CA VAL A 189 -6.08 -12.63 -9.80
C VAL A 189 -4.88 -11.73 -10.14
N TRP A 190 -4.15 -11.29 -9.12
CA TRP A 190 -3.01 -10.39 -9.27
C TRP A 190 -1.74 -11.11 -9.69
N HIS A 191 -1.56 -12.35 -9.23
CA HIS A 191 -0.50 -13.23 -9.71
C HIS A 191 -0.56 -13.37 -11.24
N TRP A 192 -1.73 -13.71 -11.80
CA TRP A 192 -1.89 -13.85 -13.25
C TRP A 192 -1.72 -12.53 -13.99
N ARG A 193 -2.19 -11.41 -13.44
CA ARG A 193 -1.97 -10.08 -14.05
C ARG A 193 -0.49 -9.70 -14.13
N ARG A 194 0.30 -10.02 -13.10
CA ARG A 194 1.75 -9.80 -13.15
C ARG A 194 2.41 -10.68 -14.19
N LEU A 195 2.09 -11.97 -14.21
CA LEU A 195 2.69 -12.91 -15.15
C LEU A 195 2.40 -12.50 -16.60
N PHE A 196 1.15 -12.14 -16.92
CA PHE A 196 0.82 -11.67 -18.28
C PHE A 196 1.52 -10.37 -18.62
N ARG A 197 1.64 -9.43 -17.68
CA ARG A 197 2.39 -8.20 -17.90
C ARG A 197 3.88 -8.47 -18.16
N GLU A 198 4.50 -9.39 -17.42
CA GLU A 198 5.90 -9.79 -17.65
C GLU A 198 6.08 -10.45 -19.03
N LEU A 199 5.16 -11.34 -19.42
CA LEU A 199 5.17 -11.95 -20.76
C LEU A 199 4.98 -10.91 -21.87
N ASP A 200 4.07 -9.95 -21.69
CA ASP A 200 3.86 -8.84 -22.61
C ASP A 200 5.13 -7.98 -22.72
N HIS A 201 5.83 -7.72 -21.61
CA HIS A 201 7.12 -7.04 -21.62
C HIS A 201 8.18 -7.84 -22.38
N LEU A 202 8.31 -9.15 -22.13
CA LEU A 202 9.29 -10.00 -22.81
C LEU A 202 9.01 -10.11 -24.32
N THR A 203 7.75 -10.23 -24.72
CA THR A 203 7.34 -10.34 -26.13
C THR A 203 7.34 -8.99 -26.84
N SER A 204 7.07 -7.87 -26.16
CA SER A 204 7.24 -6.52 -26.69
C SER A 204 8.71 -6.13 -26.81
N THR A 205 9.60 -6.57 -25.92
CA THR A 205 11.06 -6.41 -26.10
C THR A 205 11.59 -7.14 -27.34
N HIS A 206 10.93 -8.21 -27.79
CA HIS A 206 11.24 -8.84 -29.09
C HIS A 206 10.68 -8.08 -30.31
N LYS A 207 9.75 -7.14 -30.12
CA LYS A 207 9.23 -6.25 -31.17
C LYS A 207 9.84 -4.85 -31.14
N HIS A 208 10.46 -4.45 -30.02
CA HIS A 208 11.03 -3.12 -29.77
C HIS A 208 12.51 -2.97 -30.15
N GLU A 209 13.02 -3.77 -31.09
CA GLU A 209 14.17 -3.32 -31.91
C GLU A 209 13.73 -2.36 -33.03
N GLN A 210 12.43 -2.05 -33.20
CA GLN A 210 11.96 -1.23 -34.32
C GLN A 210 11.16 0.04 -34.03
N GLU A 211 10.73 0.37 -32.80
CA GLU A 211 10.08 1.68 -32.57
C GLU A 211 10.06 2.04 -31.09
N MET A 212 10.78 3.11 -30.73
CA MET A 212 10.98 3.56 -29.37
C MET A 212 10.25 4.90 -29.15
N ILE A 213 9.00 4.87 -28.68
CA ILE A 213 8.36 6.01 -27.99
C ILE A 213 7.51 5.47 -26.84
N ALA A 214 7.79 6.00 -25.64
CA ALA A 214 7.25 5.59 -24.36
C ALA A 214 5.76 5.91 -24.18
N GLU A 215 4.98 4.91 -23.75
CA GLU A 215 3.71 5.12 -23.03
C GLU A 215 3.81 4.50 -21.63
N ALA A 216 3.74 5.34 -20.60
CA ALA A 216 3.60 4.88 -19.22
C ALA A 216 2.17 4.31 -19.03
N PRO A 217 1.99 3.20 -18.29
CA PRO A 217 0.66 2.68 -18.00
C PRO A 217 -0.17 3.74 -17.25
N GLU A 218 -1.40 3.95 -17.70
CA GLU A 218 -2.36 4.90 -17.12
C GLU A 218 -2.66 4.55 -15.65
N GLN A 219 -1.90 5.12 -14.73
CA GLN A 219 -2.13 5.07 -13.29
C GLN A 219 -2.97 6.28 -12.90
N LEU A 220 -4.05 6.06 -12.14
CA LEU A 220 -4.78 7.16 -11.53
C LEU A 220 -3.93 7.69 -10.38
N THR A 221 -3.24 8.80 -10.58
CA THR A 221 -2.73 9.58 -9.46
C THR A 221 -3.90 10.17 -8.70
N LEU A 222 -3.89 10.04 -7.39
CA LEU A 222 -4.95 10.62 -6.57
C LEU A 222 -4.82 12.15 -6.46
N PHE A 223 -3.65 12.71 -6.82
CA PHE A 223 -3.34 14.13 -6.96
C PHE A 223 -2.32 14.39 -8.05
#